data_AF-A0A645HSK7-F1
#
_entry.id   AF-A0A645HSK7-F1
#
_cell.length_a   1.000
_cell.length_b   1.000
_cell.length_c   1.000
_cell.angle_alpha   90.00
_cell.angle_beta   90.00
_cell.angle_gamma   90.00
#
_symmetry.space_group_name_H-M   'P 1'
#
loop_
_entity.id
_entity.type
_entity.pdbx_description
1 polymer ?
#
loop_
_entity_poly.entity_id
_entity_poly.type
_entity_poly.pdbx_seq_one_letter_code
_entity_poly.pdbx_strand_id
1 'polypeptide(L)' 'MIKEDPQYEFIFPHSFKGIDKNQDFYIDNKNLYIYYHPGEIAPKAAGFVAFTIPFKTIEKVMNKDGELYKLLNS' A
#
# COMPACT_ATOMS: atom_id res chain seq x y z
N MET A 1 -4.59 -3.03 -13.43
CA MET A 1 -4.70 -4.03 -12.33
C MET A 1 -3.29 -4.52 -12.02
N ILE A 2 -2.97 -4.96 -10.79
CA ILE A 2 -1.60 -5.44 -10.42
C ILE A 2 -1.05 -6.48 -11.42
N LYS A 3 -1.93 -7.31 -12.00
CA LYS A 3 -1.58 -8.33 -12.99
C LYS A 3 -1.02 -7.82 -14.33
N GLU A 4 -1.23 -6.54 -14.65
CA GLU A 4 -0.86 -5.94 -15.95
C GLU A 4 0.23 -4.87 -15.81
N ASP A 5 0.69 -4.63 -14.58
CA ASP A 5 1.69 -3.61 -14.30
C ASP A 5 3.07 -4.29 -14.17
N PRO A 6 4.02 -4.01 -15.09
CA PRO A 6 5.33 -4.66 -15.12
C PRO A 6 6.10 -4.55 -13.80
N GLN A 7 5.83 -3.52 -12.99
CA GLN A 7 6.49 -3.34 -11.70
C GLN A 7 6.14 -4.43 -10.68
N TYR A 8 5.14 -5.27 -10.95
CA TYR A 8 4.69 -6.35 -10.06
C TYR A 8 4.83 -7.76 -10.66
N GLU A 9 5.60 -7.92 -11.75
CA GLU A 9 5.81 -9.23 -12.40
C GLU A 9 6.41 -10.30 -11.48
N PHE A 10 7.15 -9.88 -10.45
CA PHE A 10 7.77 -10.78 -9.47
C PHE A 10 6.80 -11.28 -8.38
N ILE A 11 5.57 -10.77 -8.33
CA ILE A 11 4.53 -11.23 -7.41
C ILE A 11 4.04 -12.60 -7.86
N PHE A 12 3.90 -13.54 -6.91
CA PHE A 12 3.42 -14.87 -7.22
C PHE A 12 2.02 -14.82 -7.87
N PRO A 13 1.79 -15.60 -8.94
CA PRO A 13 0.47 -15.68 -9.54
C PRO A 13 -0.59 -16.03 -8.50
N HIS A 14 -1.67 -15.25 -8.46
CA HIS A 14 -2.80 -15.43 -7.55
C HIS A 14 -2.51 -15.25 -6.05
N SER A 15 -1.32 -14.82 -5.61
CA SER A 15 -1.03 -14.60 -4.17
C SER A 15 -1.71 -13.36 -3.62
N PHE A 16 -1.71 -12.25 -4.38
CA PHE A 16 -2.42 -11.04 -3.98
C PHE A 16 -3.95 -11.26 -4.04
N LYS A 17 -4.60 -11.23 -2.87
CA LYS A 17 -6.06 -11.40 -2.72
C LYS A 17 -6.80 -10.11 -2.34
N GLY A 18 -6.08 -9.00 -2.17
CA GLY A 18 -6.61 -7.76 -1.61
C GLY A 18 -5.87 -7.40 -0.33
N ILE A 19 -6.39 -6.40 0.38
CA ILE A 19 -5.81 -5.83 1.61
C ILE A 19 -6.63 -6.31 2.82
N ASP A 20 -5.97 -6.76 3.87
CA ASP A 20 -6.62 -7.12 5.14
C ASP A 20 -6.99 -5.88 5.98
N LYS A 21 -7.97 -5.98 6.88
CA LYS A 21 -8.34 -4.89 7.80
C LYS A 21 -7.19 -4.47 8.72
N ASN A 22 -6.30 -5.39 9.05
CA ASN A 22 -5.13 -5.18 9.89
C ASN A 22 -3.83 -5.20 9.09
N GLN A 23 -3.89 -4.94 7.77
CA GLN A 23 -2.70 -4.94 6.93
C GLN A 23 -1.70 -3.90 7.42
N ASP A 24 -0.44 -4.30 7.49
CA ASP A 24 0.64 -3.40 7.88
C ASP A 24 0.82 -2.26 6.86
N PHE A 25 1.09 -1.07 7.39
CA PHE A 25 1.32 0.12 6.58
C PHE A 25 2.32 1.08 7.22
N TYR A 26 2.85 1.98 6.41
CA TYR A 26 3.52 3.19 6.86
C TYR A 26 3.13 4.37 5.97
N ILE A 27 3.47 5.58 6.39
CA ILE A 27 3.17 6.80 5.64
C ILE A 27 4.43 7.65 5.49
N ASP A 28 4.48 8.44 4.43
CA ASP A 28 5.33 9.63 4.34
C ASP A 28 4.44 10.89 4.25
N ASN A 29 5.03 12.03 3.89
CA ASN A 29 4.28 13.30 3.78
C ASN A 29 3.25 13.33 2.63
N LYS A 30 3.24 12.36 1.71
CA LYS A 30 2.45 12.37 0.47
C LYS A 30 1.69 11.08 0.19
N ASN A 31 2.13 9.96 0.75
CA ASN A 31 1.71 8.63 0.38
C ASN A 31 1.45 7.74 1.59
N LEU A 32 0.46 6.88 1.43
CA LEU A 32 0.25 5.67 2.21
C LEU A 32 0.97 4.52 1.51
N TYR A 33 1.72 3.73 2.26
CA TYR A 33 2.37 2.52 1.78
C TYR A 33 1.75 1.32 2.48
N ILE A 34 1.02 0.49 1.73
CA ILE A 34 0.55 -0.81 2.22
C ILE A 34 1.60 -1.84 1.86
N TYR A 35 2.14 -2.58 2.83
CA TYR A 35 3.27 -3.47 2.58
C TYR A 35 3.02 -4.91 3.03
N TYR A 36 3.79 -5.79 2.40
CA TYR A 36 3.83 -7.23 2.65
C TYR A 36 5.26 -7.64 3.00
N HIS A 37 5.39 -8.54 3.97
CA HIS A 37 6.64 -9.09 4.46
C HIS A 37 7.28 -10.02 3.42
N PRO A 38 8.62 -10.21 3.46
CA PRO A 38 9.32 -11.11 2.56
C PRO A 38 8.75 -12.53 2.58
N GLY A 39 8.32 -13.04 1.43
CA GLY A 39 7.74 -14.37 1.29
C GLY A 39 6.22 -14.46 1.35
N GLU A 40 5.50 -13.37 1.69
CA GLU A 40 4.03 -13.40 1.76
C GLU A 40 3.40 -13.50 0.37
N ILE A 41 3.75 -12.58 -0.53
CA ILE A 41 3.17 -12.51 -1.88
C ILE A 41 4.19 -12.64 -3.01
N ALA A 42 5.48 -12.65 -2.68
CA ALA A 42 6.60 -12.68 -3.62
C ALA A 42 7.80 -13.46 -3.01
N PRO A 43 8.82 -13.86 -3.79
CA PRO A 43 10.02 -14.50 -3.26
C PRO A 43 10.68 -13.67 -2.16
N LYS A 44 11.22 -14.31 -1.12
CA LYS A 44 11.91 -13.61 -0.02
C LYS A 44 13.04 -12.68 -0.49
N ALA A 45 13.71 -13.03 -1.58
CA ALA A 45 14.78 -12.22 -2.17
C ALA A 45 14.31 -10.86 -2.72
N ALA A 46 13.00 -10.69 -2.99
CA ALA A 46 12.42 -9.42 -3.39
C ALA A 46 12.33 -8.43 -2.21
N GLY A 47 12.54 -8.87 -0.97
CA GLY A 47 12.39 -8.05 0.22
C GLY A 47 10.93 -7.72 0.52
N PHE A 48 10.70 -6.53 1.07
CA PHE A 48 9.35 -6.02 1.33
C PHE A 48 8.71 -5.55 0.02
N VAL A 49 7.44 -5.91 -0.17
CA VAL A 49 6.66 -5.44 -1.32
C VAL A 49 5.68 -4.40 -0.83
N ALA A 50 5.72 -3.19 -1.37
CA ALA A 50 4.84 -2.09 -0.99
C ALA A 50 4.02 -1.57 -2.17
N PHE A 51 2.75 -1.28 -1.91
CA PHE A 51 1.86 -0.56 -2.80
C PHE A 51 1.76 0.91 -2.35
N THR A 52 2.23 1.82 -3.19
CA THR A 52 2.19 3.26 -2.93
C THR A 52 0.84 3.82 -3.35
N ILE A 53 0.14 4.45 -2.40
CA ILE A 53 -1.16 5.07 -2.58
C ILE A 53 -1.01 6.56 -2.23
N PRO A 54 -0.96 7.48 -3.21
CA PRO A 54 -0.90 8.90 -2.92
C PRO A 54 -2.15 9.35 -2.15
N PHE A 55 -2.01 10.20 -1.13
CA PHE A 55 -3.17 10.64 -0.33
C PHE A 55 -4.26 11.31 -1.17
N LYS A 56 -3.87 12.01 -2.24
CA LYS A 56 -4.79 12.60 -3.22
C LYS A 56 -5.76 11.59 -3.85
N THR A 57 -5.39 10.31 -3.92
CA THR A 57 -6.25 9.25 -4.49
C THR A 57 -7.33 8.79 -3.51
N ILE A 58 -7.10 8.93 -2.21
CA ILE A 58 -7.99 8.49 -1.13
C ILE A 58 -8.60 9.64 -0.32
N GLU A 59 -8.33 10.89 -0.70
CA GLU A 59 -8.78 12.09 0.00
C GLU A 59 -10.29 12.09 0.30
N LYS A 60 -11.10 11.58 -0.63
CA LYS A 60 -12.58 11.51 -0.48
C LYS A 60 -13.05 10.55 0.61
N VAL A 61 -12.23 9.57 0.98
CA VAL A 61 -12.55 8.57 2.02
C VAL A 61 -11.79 8.80 3.33
N MET A 62 -10.90 9.80 3.37
CA MET A 62 -10.18 10.17 4.58
C MET A 62 -11.10 10.84 5.60
N ASN A 63 -10.90 10.53 6.88
CA ASN A 63 -11.57 11.21 7.98
C ASN A 63 -11.03 12.64 8.11
N LYS A 64 -11.82 13.63 7.67
CA LYS A 64 -11.45 15.05 7.69
C LYS A 64 -11.29 15.64 9.09
N ASP A 65 -11.93 15.03 10.08
CA ASP A 65 -11.79 15.43 11.49
C ASP A 65 -10.63 14.72 12.19
N GLY A 66 -10.03 13.72 11.54
CA GLY A 66 -8.93 12.92 12.06
C GLY A 66 -7.59 13.64 12.07
N GLU A 67 -6.71 13.24 12.99
CA GLU A 67 -5.38 13.84 13.18
C GLU A 67 -4.51 13.75 11.92
N LEU A 68 -4.54 12.62 11.21
CA LEU A 68 -3.80 12.44 9.96
C LEU A 68 -4.20 13.46 8.90
N TYR A 69 -5.51 13.68 8.70
CA TYR A 69 -5.98 14.64 7.73
C TYR A 69 -5.56 16.07 8.11
N LYS A 70 -5.67 16.41 9.40
CA LYS A 70 -5.23 17.72 9.91
C LYS A 70 -3.72 17.92 9.70
N LEU A 71 -2.89 16.92 10.00
CA LEU A 71 -1.45 16.96 9.80
C LEU A 71 -1.05 17.16 8.33
N LEU A 72 -1.78 16.56 7.39
CA LEU A 72 -1.46 16.67 5.96
C LEU A 72 -1.94 17.99 5.32
N ASN A 73 -2.83 18.71 5.99
CA ASN A 73 -3.42 19.97 5.49
C ASN A 73 -3.10 21.18 6.39
N SER A 74 -2.22 21.02 7.38
CA SER A 74 -1.74 22.08 8.28
C SER A 74 -0.63 22.91 7.68
#